data_AF-A0A838H286-F1
#
_entry.id   AF-A0A838H286-F1
#
_cell.length_a   1.000
_cell.length_b   1.000
_cell.length_c   1.000
_cell.angle_alpha   90.00
_cell.angle_beta   90.00
_cell.angle_gamma   90.00
#
_symmetry.space_group_name_H-M   'P 1'
#
loop_
_entity.id
_entity.type
_entity.pdbx_description
1 polymer ?
#
loop_
_entity_poly.entity_id
_entity_poly.type
_entity_poly.pdbx_seq_one_letter_code
_entity_poly.pdbx_strand_id
1 'polypeptide(L)' 'ASVAAASIVAKVTRDALMTQHCPAFPAYSFSANKGYPSPSHKASLRERGPCELHRHSWTPIAMLRQQRLLLPDQPDPG' A
#
# COMPACT_ATOMS: atom_id res chain seq x y z
N ALA A 1 -15.41 -0.12 28.50
CA ALA A 1 -13.94 0.01 28.32
C ALA A 1 -13.34 -0.97 27.27
N SER A 2 -14.07 -1.97 26.75
CA SER A 2 -13.48 -3.06 25.95
C SER A 2 -13.20 -2.72 24.47
N VAL A 3 -14.07 -1.95 23.81
CA VAL A 3 -13.92 -1.64 22.36
C VAL A 3 -12.75 -0.69 22.09
N ALA A 4 -12.56 0.33 22.94
CA ALA A 4 -11.46 1.28 22.79
C ALA A 4 -10.08 0.60 22.95
N ALA A 5 -9.94 -0.28 23.95
CA ALA A 5 -8.71 -1.03 24.16
C ALA A 5 -8.39 -1.96 22.98
N ALA A 6 -9.40 -2.66 22.44
CA ALA A 6 -9.23 -3.53 21.27
C ALA A 6 -8.76 -2.74 20.03
N SER A 7 -9.34 -1.56 19.77
CA SER A 7 -8.95 -0.69 18.66
C SER A 7 -7.50 -0.21 18.76
N ILE A 8 -7.03 0.10 19.97
CA ILE A 8 -5.63 0.51 20.21
C ILE A 8 -4.69 -0.66 19.89
N VAL A 9 -4.96 -1.84 20.42
CA VAL A 9 -4.14 -3.04 20.16
C VAL A 9 -4.10 -3.33 18.66
N ALA A 10 -5.25 -3.34 17.99
CA ALA A 10 -5.32 -3.58 16.55
C ALA A 10 -4.49 -2.58 15.73
N LYS A 11 -4.54 -1.29 16.09
CA LYS A 11 -3.78 -0.23 15.42
C LYS A 11 -2.28 -0.41 15.62
N VAL A 12 -1.83 -0.62 16.86
CA VAL A 12 -0.40 -0.79 17.17
C VAL A 12 0.17 -2.02 16.47
N THR A 13 -0.55 -3.14 16.50
CA THR A 13 -0.15 -4.36 15.80
C THR A 13 -0.05 -4.14 14.30
N ARG A 14 -1.05 -3.49 13.68
CA ARG A 14 -1.02 -3.18 12.25
C ARG A 14 0.18 -2.31 11.87
N ASP A 15 0.48 -1.27 12.65
CA ASP A 15 1.57 -0.34 12.36
C ASP A 15 2.94 -1.01 12.48
N ALA A 16 3.09 -1.95 13.43
CA ALA A 16 4.28 -2.78 13.56
C ALA A 16 4.47 -3.66 12.32
N LEU A 17 3.43 -4.37 11.86
CA LEU A 17 3.49 -5.21 10.66
C LEU A 17 3.90 -4.43 9.41
N MET A 18 3.31 -3.24 9.18
CA MET A 18 3.68 -2.40 8.03
C MET A 18 5.15 -1.97 8.08
N THR A 19 5.69 -1.77 9.28
CA THR A 19 7.11 -1.43 9.46
C THR A 19 8.01 -2.63 9.19
N GLN A 20 7.63 -3.81 9.68
CA GLN A 20 8.35 -5.07 9.48
C GLN A 20 8.41 -5.49 8.02
N HIS A 21 7.34 -5.27 7.25
CA HIS A 21 7.31 -5.60 5.82
C HIS A 21 7.93 -4.52 4.92
N CYS A 22 8.19 -3.31 5.44
CA CYS A 22 8.75 -2.23 4.64
C CYS A 22 10.07 -2.58 3.92
N PRO A 23 11.02 -3.34 4.50
CA PRO A 23 12.25 -3.74 3.82
C PRO A 23 12.02 -4.61 2.58
N ALA A 24 10.93 -5.40 2.53
CA ALA A 24 10.57 -6.19 1.36
C ALA A 24 9.94 -5.33 0.23
N PHE A 25 9.42 -4.16 0.59
CA PHE A 25 8.71 -3.24 -0.31
C PHE A 25 9.21 -1.79 -0.14
N PRO A 26 10.52 -1.53 -0.30
CA PRO A 26 11.13 -0.25 0.08
C PRO A 26 10.53 0.94 -0.68
N ALA A 27 10.15 0.73 -1.95
CA ALA A 27 9.55 1.75 -2.80
C ALA A 27 8.26 2.36 -2.23
N TYR A 28 7.50 1.63 -1.41
CA TYR A 28 6.20 2.10 -0.90
C TYR A 28 6.29 2.77 0.47
N SER A 29 7.47 2.79 1.11
CA SER A 29 7.70 3.48 2.39
C SER A 29 6.69 3.14 3.50
N PHE A 30 6.31 1.87 3.62
CA PHE A 30 5.30 1.40 4.58
C PHE A 30 5.65 1.71 6.05
N SER A 31 6.94 1.82 6.39
CA SER A 31 7.38 2.26 7.72
C SER A 31 6.91 3.68 8.08
N ALA A 32 6.77 4.57 7.10
CA ALA A 32 6.33 5.94 7.29
C ALA A 32 4.81 6.09 7.14
N ASN A 33 4.22 5.53 6.07
CA ASN A 33 2.81 5.76 5.76
C ASN A 33 1.85 4.67 6.25
N LYS A 34 2.34 3.53 6.74
CA LYS A 34 1.52 2.39 7.22
C LYS A 34 0.47 1.89 6.20
N GLY A 35 0.70 2.10 4.91
CA GLY A 35 -0.20 1.75 3.82
C GLY A 35 -1.29 2.80 3.51
N TYR A 36 -1.28 3.97 4.17
CA TYR A 36 -2.13 5.09 3.79
C TYR A 36 -1.59 5.79 2.54
N PRO A 37 -2.47 6.38 1.70
CA PRO A 37 -2.07 6.99 0.43
C PRO A 37 -1.32 8.32 0.61
N SER A 38 -0.01 8.26 0.87
CA SER A 38 0.88 9.43 0.82
C SER A 38 1.24 9.80 -0.63
N PRO A 39 1.73 11.02 -0.91
CA PRO A 39 2.24 11.39 -2.24
C PRO A 39 3.30 10.40 -2.76
N SER A 40 4.27 10.03 -1.91
CA SER A 40 5.29 9.03 -2.25
C SER A 40 4.68 7.67 -2.57
N HIS A 41 3.75 7.18 -1.74
CA HIS A 41 3.08 5.90 -1.97
C HIS A 41 2.30 5.88 -3.29
N LYS A 42 1.58 6.96 -3.60
CA LYS A 42 0.84 7.10 -4.86
C LYS A 42 1.78 7.15 -6.07
N ALA A 43 2.95 7.76 -5.96
CA ALA A 43 3.95 7.76 -7.03
C ALA A 43 4.44 6.33 -7.29
N SER A 44 4.86 5.62 -6.25
CA SER A 44 5.33 4.23 -6.36
C SER A 44 4.24 3.28 -6.87
N LEU A 45 2.97 3.50 -6.52
CA LEU A 45 1.84 2.75 -7.08
C LEU A 45 1.65 2.97 -8.58
N ARG A 46 1.95 4.17 -9.10
CA ARG A 46 1.85 4.44 -10.54
C ARG A 46 3.02 3.81 -11.30
N GLU A 47 4.23 4.02 -10.80
CA GLU A 47 5.47 3.51 -11.40
C GLU A 47 5.52 1.97 -11.35
N ARG A 48 5.31 1.39 -10.17
CA ARG A 48 5.58 -0.04 -9.90
C ARG A 48 4.31 -0.89 -9.80
N GLY A 49 3.14 -0.27 -9.71
CA GLY A 49 1.88 -0.96 -9.50
C GLY A 49 1.68 -1.37 -8.04
N PRO A 50 0.55 -2.01 -7.69
CA PRO A 50 0.33 -2.54 -6.35
C PRO A 50 1.13 -3.84 -6.10
N CYS A 51 1.77 -3.94 -4.93
CA CYS A 51 2.33 -5.19 -4.40
C CYS A 51 1.31 -6.02 -3.59
N GLU A 52 1.73 -7.20 -3.11
CA GLU A 52 0.91 -8.16 -2.35
C GLU A 52 0.24 -7.60 -1.08
N LEU A 53 0.82 -6.58 -0.44
CA LEU A 53 0.25 -5.96 0.75
C LEU A 53 -0.92 -5.01 0.43
N HIS A 54 -1.12 -4.66 -0.83
CA HIS A 54 -2.21 -3.79 -1.24
C HIS A 54 -3.52 -4.55 -1.27
N ARG A 55 -4.55 -3.93 -0.70
CA ARG A 55 -5.91 -4.47 -0.75
C ARG A 55 -6.47 -4.29 -2.16
N HIS A 56 -6.39 -5.31 -3.00
CA HIS A 56 -6.83 -5.27 -4.40
C HIS A 56 -8.33 -4.99 -4.58
N SER A 57 -9.15 -5.23 -3.55
CA SER A 57 -10.58 -4.88 -3.57
C SER A 57 -10.86 -3.42 -3.20
N TRP A 58 -9.83 -2.63 -2.84
CA TRP A 58 -9.98 -1.20 -2.62
C TRP A 58 -9.97 -0.48 -3.96
N THR A 59 -11.01 0.31 -4.24
CA THR A 59 -11.27 0.89 -5.57
C THR A 59 -10.06 1.52 -6.26
N PRO A 60 -9.24 2.37 -5.60
CA PRO A 60 -8.07 2.94 -6.26
C PRO A 60 -7.05 1.90 -6.73
N ILE A 61 -6.86 0.83 -5.95
CA ILE A 61 -5.94 -0.27 -6.29
C ILE A 61 -6.53 -1.16 -7.36
N ALA A 62 -7.84 -1.46 -7.27
CA ALA A 62 -8.55 -2.25 -8.26
C ALA A 62 -8.45 -1.59 -9.65
N MET A 63 -8.69 -0.28 -9.71
CA MET A 63 -8.59 0.52 -10.93
C MET A 63 -7.16 0.54 -11.49
N LEU A 64 -6.14 0.79 -10.65
CA LEU A 64 -4.74 0.75 -11.08
C LEU A 64 -4.34 -0.63 -11.64
N ARG A 65 -4.79 -1.71 -10.99
CA ARG A 65 -4.54 -3.08 -11.45
C ARG A 65 -5.25 -3.36 -12.78
N GLN A 66 -6.50 -2.94 -12.92
CA GLN A 66 -7.27 -3.10 -14.16
C GLN A 66 -6.64 -2.30 -15.31
N GLN A 67 -6.22 -1.07 -15.07
CA GLN A 67 -5.54 -0.23 -16.07
C GLN A 67 -4.26 -0.90 -16.56
N ARG A 68 -3.43 -1.45 -15.66
CA ARG A 68 -2.21 -2.18 -16.05
C ARG A 68 -2.47 -3.48 -16.81
N LEU A 69 -3.56 -4.19 -16.51
CA LEU A 69 -3.94 -5.39 -17.27
C LEU A 69 -4.39 -5.06 -18.70
N LEU A 70 -5.02 -3.90 -18.89
CA LEU A 70 -5.51 -3.46 -20.19
C LEU A 70 -4.43 -2.80 -21.06
N LEU A 71 -3.31 -2.36 -20.46
CA LEU A 71 -2.19 -1.69 -21.12
C LEU A 71 -0.85 -2.30 -20.68
N PRO A 72 -0.52 -3.52 -21.14
CA PRO A 72 0.63 -4.27 -20.63
C PRO A 72 2.01 -3.68 -21.01
N ASP A 73 2.09 -2.79 -22.00
CA ASP A 73 3.35 -2.23 -22.54
C ASP A 73 3.36 -0.69 -22.62
N GLN A 74 3.12 0.00 -21.50
CA GLN A 74 3.46 1.43 -21.43
C GLN A 74 4.86 1.57 -20.82
N PRO A 75 5.86 2.09 -21.58
CA PRO A 75 7.18 2.29 -21.04
C PRO A 75 7.13 3.27 -19.87
N ASP A 76 7.99 3.01 -18.89
CA ASP A 76 8.21 3.86 -17.72
C ASP A 76 8.45 5.31 -18.15
N PRO A 77 7.65 6.30 -17.72
CA PRO A 77 8.03 7.69 -17.84
C PRO A 77 9.10 7.93 -16.77
N GLY A 78 10.35 7.60 -17.12
CA GLY A 78 11.50 7.62 -16.20
C GLY A 78 11.66 8.88 -15.36
#